data_AF-A0A926TAC4-F1
#
_entry.id   AF-A0A926TAC4-F1
#
_cell.length_a   1.000
_cell.length_b   1.000
_cell.length_c   1.000
_cell.angle_alpha   90.00
_cell.angle_beta   90.00
_cell.angle_gamma   90.00
#
_symmetry.space_group_name_H-M   'P 1'
#
loop_
_entity.id
_entity.type
_entity.pdbx_description
1 polymer ?
#
loop_
_entity_poly.entity_id
_entity_poly.type
_entity_poly.pdbx_seq_one_letter_code
_entity_poly.pdbx_strand_id
1 'polypeptide(L)'
;MISVSKKHFFIFLLTVALASLPSCLGQQSTTIAKPAATSTPTIAQSNAKPAATSAPTIAQSNSDFQLGIPIDCKLGKDCFIMHHLDRDPGPEAVDFNCGRLTYDEHNGTDFAIPDEKTMAAGVAVKASAAGKVLRVRDGEADRRVEDQTTKDAVEGKECGNGVVIEHANGWQTQYCHLRNGSVVAQPGSEVEKGAVLGMIGSSGLASFPHVHLSVRYQGKVVDPFVGPTDETGCKIKPRPIWDQPITYTPTGLIRAGFSTQPPKMNELWEGRFTETTFPQDSPALLFWVQAYGVLKGDTQQVRIFAPDGKTIVDDKREVNESNRVWMNYAGKRNNKERPLIPGVWRGEYQLMRGDRVLIDVKREVELQ
;
A
#
# COMPACT_ATOMS: atom_id res chain seq x y z
N MET A 1 -25.63 -10.96 18.97
CA MET A 1 -24.34 -11.65 18.96
C MET A 1 -24.45 -12.90 18.09
N ILE A 2 -23.80 -12.91 16.94
CA ILE A 2 -23.56 -14.14 16.17
C ILE A 2 -22.04 -14.27 16.09
N SER A 3 -21.50 -15.14 16.94
CA SER A 3 -20.15 -15.66 16.86
C SER A 3 -20.23 -16.93 16.01
N VAL A 4 -19.54 -16.98 14.88
CA VAL A 4 -19.42 -18.21 14.09
C VAL A 4 -18.04 -18.79 14.32
N SER A 5 -18.04 -19.88 15.09
CA SER A 5 -16.88 -20.72 15.40
C SER A 5 -16.43 -21.49 14.15
N LYS A 6 -15.14 -21.40 13.82
CA LYS A 6 -14.47 -22.25 12.81
C LYS A 6 -14.46 -23.70 13.30
N LYS A 7 -14.93 -24.64 12.46
CA LYS A 7 -14.67 -26.07 12.66
C LYS A 7 -14.47 -26.85 11.35
N HIS A 8 -13.28 -27.45 11.29
CA HIS A 8 -12.91 -28.77 10.75
C HIS A 8 -12.72 -28.93 9.23
N PHE A 9 -11.44 -28.99 8.86
CA PHE A 9 -10.90 -29.54 7.61
C PHE A 9 -11.01 -31.07 7.66
N PHE A 10 -11.68 -31.68 6.68
CA PHE A 10 -11.59 -33.11 6.41
C PHE A 10 -10.83 -33.29 5.08
N ILE A 11 -9.70 -33.99 5.18
CA ILE A 11 -8.87 -34.42 4.05
C ILE A 11 -9.58 -35.60 3.39
N PHE A 12 -9.85 -35.51 2.09
CA PHE A 12 -10.21 -36.65 1.25
C PHE A 12 -9.11 -36.86 0.22
N LEU A 13 -8.28 -37.89 0.42
CA LEU A 13 -7.41 -38.42 -0.62
C LEU A 13 -8.30 -39.10 -1.67
N LEU A 14 -8.22 -38.65 -2.92
CA LEU A 14 -8.72 -39.39 -4.07
C LEU A 14 -7.52 -39.82 -4.92
N THR A 15 -7.15 -41.09 -4.78
CA THR A 15 -6.24 -41.80 -5.67
C THR A 15 -6.95 -42.08 -7.00
N VAL A 16 -6.46 -41.48 -8.08
CA VAL A 16 -6.82 -41.88 -9.44
C VAL A 16 -5.59 -42.51 -10.08
N ALA A 17 -5.68 -43.81 -10.34
CA ALA A 17 -4.73 -44.57 -11.13
C ALA A 17 -4.85 -44.15 -12.61
N LEU A 18 -3.74 -43.77 -13.23
CA LEU A 18 -3.64 -43.70 -14.69
C LEU A 18 -2.71 -44.80 -15.19
N ALA A 19 -3.25 -45.58 -16.12
CA ALA A 19 -2.62 -46.68 -16.81
C ALA A 19 -1.51 -46.21 -17.76
N SER A 20 -0.43 -46.98 -17.80
CA SER A 20 0.67 -46.91 -18.74
C SER A 20 0.32 -47.58 -20.07
N LEU A 21 0.67 -46.95 -21.20
CA LEU A 21 1.04 -47.62 -22.44
C LEU A 21 2.19 -46.87 -23.15
N PRO A 22 3.09 -47.57 -23.86
CA PRO A 22 4.37 -47.06 -24.33
C PRO A 22 4.30 -46.54 -25.77
N SER A 23 5.19 -45.63 -26.13
CA SER A 23 5.56 -45.41 -27.54
C SER A 23 7.03 -45.03 -27.65
N CYS A 24 7.72 -45.84 -28.44
CA CYS A 24 9.11 -45.77 -28.87
C CYS A 24 9.36 -44.60 -29.85
N LEU A 25 10.64 -44.51 -30.24
CA LEU A 25 11.34 -43.59 -31.15
C LEU A 25 11.93 -42.38 -30.42
N GLY A 26 13.23 -42.08 -30.46
CA GLY A 26 14.35 -42.64 -31.22
C GLY A 26 15.42 -41.54 -31.38
N GLN A 27 16.68 -41.96 -31.60
CA GLN A 27 17.88 -41.17 -31.96
C GLN A 27 18.65 -40.56 -30.78
N GLN A 28 19.78 -41.13 -30.35
CA GLN A 28 21.13 -41.27 -30.95
C GLN A 28 22.04 -40.05 -30.75
N SER A 29 23.21 -40.36 -30.18
CA SER A 29 24.53 -39.71 -30.34
C SER A 29 24.71 -38.34 -29.68
N THR A 30 25.81 -38.01 -29.00
CA THR A 30 27.13 -38.65 -28.89
C THR A 30 27.87 -37.98 -27.73
N THR A 31 28.56 -38.79 -26.94
CA THR A 31 29.62 -38.38 -26.01
C THR A 31 30.86 -37.90 -26.77
N ILE A 32 31.45 -36.77 -26.35
CA ILE A 32 32.85 -36.44 -26.62
C ILE A 32 33.50 -36.04 -25.29
N ALA A 33 34.68 -36.61 -25.04
CA ALA A 33 35.51 -36.38 -23.85
C ALA A 33 36.86 -35.76 -24.22
N LYS A 34 37.37 -34.91 -23.30
CA LYS A 34 38.79 -34.50 -23.04
C LYS A 34 39.54 -33.66 -24.11
N PRO A 35 40.68 -32.98 -23.80
CA PRO A 35 41.57 -33.06 -22.61
C PRO A 35 42.05 -31.71 -22.00
N ALA A 36 42.95 -31.85 -21.01
CA ALA A 36 43.53 -30.83 -20.12
C ALA A 36 44.87 -30.22 -20.59
N ALA A 37 45.15 -29.04 -20.04
CA ALA A 37 46.42 -28.45 -19.55
C ALA A 37 47.66 -28.28 -20.46
N THR A 38 48.13 -27.03 -20.57
CA THR A 38 49.53 -26.48 -20.39
C THR A 38 49.52 -25.01 -20.88
N SER A 39 50.29 -24.03 -20.43
CA SER A 39 51.41 -23.89 -19.49
C SER A 39 51.53 -22.40 -19.08
N THR A 40 52.12 -22.16 -17.92
CA THR A 40 52.46 -20.86 -17.31
C THR A 40 53.57 -20.10 -18.05
N PRO A 41 53.66 -18.77 -17.84
CA PRO A 41 54.94 -18.25 -17.38
C PRO A 41 54.79 -17.39 -16.10
N THR A 42 55.73 -17.64 -15.20
CA THR A 42 56.02 -16.94 -13.96
C THR A 42 56.42 -15.48 -14.21
N ILE A 43 55.76 -14.53 -13.54
CA ILE A 43 56.31 -13.19 -13.30
C ILE A 43 56.27 -12.91 -11.80
N ALA A 44 57.38 -12.35 -11.33
CA ALA A 44 57.79 -12.18 -9.95
C ALA A 44 56.79 -11.42 -9.06
N GLN A 45 56.79 -11.84 -7.79
CA GLN A 45 56.11 -11.19 -6.68
C GLN A 45 56.62 -9.75 -6.51
N SER A 46 55.71 -8.78 -6.59
CA SER A 46 55.89 -7.47 -5.97
C SER A 46 54.98 -7.38 -4.75
N ASN A 47 55.59 -7.42 -3.57
CA ASN A 47 54.91 -7.09 -2.31
C ASN A 47 54.78 -5.57 -2.23
N ALA A 48 53.74 -5.01 -2.87
CA ALA A 48 53.27 -3.67 -2.61
C ALA A 48 51.94 -3.75 -1.85
N LYS A 49 51.99 -3.39 -0.57
CA LYS A 49 50.84 -3.20 0.31
C LYS A 49 49.82 -2.26 -0.38
N PRO A 50 48.56 -2.66 -0.62
CA PRO A 50 47.57 -1.73 -1.12
C PRO A 50 47.38 -0.64 -0.06
N ALA A 51 47.65 0.60 -0.43
CA ALA A 51 47.21 1.74 0.36
C ALA A 51 45.69 1.65 0.46
N ALA A 52 45.19 1.61 1.69
CA ALA A 52 43.76 1.68 1.96
C ALA A 52 43.24 3.02 1.45
N THR A 53 42.70 3.04 0.23
CA THR A 53 41.78 4.08 -0.20
C THR A 53 40.54 3.94 0.66
N SER A 54 40.45 4.81 1.67
CA SER A 54 39.22 5.04 2.41
C SER A 54 38.08 5.28 1.43
N ALA A 55 37.07 4.42 1.47
CA ALA A 55 35.79 4.70 0.84
C ALA A 55 35.30 6.09 1.32
N PRO A 56 34.70 6.92 0.45
CA PRO A 56 34.19 8.21 0.88
C PRO A 56 33.09 7.99 1.91
N THR A 57 33.35 8.45 3.13
CA THR A 57 32.37 8.54 4.21
C THR A 57 31.17 9.35 3.70
N ILE A 58 29.96 8.79 3.82
CA ILE A 58 28.68 9.43 3.42
C ILE A 58 28.28 10.49 4.44
N ALA A 59 29.16 11.49 4.61
CA ALA A 59 29.00 12.56 5.58
C ALA A 59 29.32 13.92 4.94
N GLN A 60 28.79 14.16 3.74
CA GLN A 60 28.49 15.51 3.29
C GLN A 60 27.03 15.54 2.84
N SER A 61 26.15 15.80 3.81
CA SER A 61 24.76 16.17 3.56
C SER A 61 24.75 17.52 2.85
N ASN A 62 24.30 17.55 1.61
CA ASN A 62 23.76 18.79 1.06
C ASN A 62 22.52 19.15 1.89
N SER A 63 22.63 20.19 2.71
CA SER A 63 21.62 20.64 3.67
C SER A 63 20.33 21.18 3.03
N ASP A 64 20.27 21.26 1.70
CA ASP A 64 19.29 22.10 1.02
C ASP A 64 18.26 21.30 0.18
N PHE A 65 18.44 19.99 0.00
CA PHE A 65 17.47 19.19 -0.73
C PHE A 65 16.26 18.87 0.16
N GLN A 66 15.09 19.38 -0.22
CA GLN A 66 13.83 19.17 0.47
C GLN A 66 12.72 18.77 -0.51
N LEU A 67 11.88 17.83 -0.07
CA LEU A 67 10.75 17.29 -0.79
C LEU A 67 9.47 17.99 -0.33
N GLY A 68 8.63 18.38 -1.29
CA GLY A 68 7.22 18.65 -1.06
C GLY A 68 6.39 17.37 -1.18
N ILE A 69 5.16 17.44 -0.66
CA ILE A 69 4.18 16.34 -0.75
C ILE A 69 3.87 16.01 -2.23
N PRO A 70 3.98 14.75 -2.67
CA PRO A 70 3.87 14.37 -4.09
C PRO A 70 2.43 14.26 -4.60
N ILE A 71 1.43 14.69 -3.81
CA ILE A 71 0.02 14.49 -4.10
C ILE A 71 -0.79 15.75 -3.77
N ASP A 72 -1.80 16.05 -4.59
CA ASP A 72 -2.66 17.22 -4.39
C ASP A 72 -3.90 16.90 -3.56
N CYS A 73 -3.72 16.85 -2.24
CA CYS A 73 -4.75 16.50 -1.27
C CYS A 73 -4.41 17.01 0.13
N LYS A 74 -5.40 16.98 1.06
CA LYS A 74 -5.14 17.23 2.48
C LYS A 74 -4.80 15.91 3.19
N LEU A 75 -3.53 15.76 3.56
CA LEU A 75 -3.05 14.56 4.26
C LEU A 75 -3.76 14.38 5.61
N GLY A 76 -4.19 13.16 5.90
CA GLY A 76 -4.99 12.80 7.08
C GLY A 76 -6.49 13.09 6.94
N LYS A 77 -6.93 13.64 5.80
CA LYS A 77 -8.34 13.90 5.50
C LYS A 77 -8.78 13.31 4.17
N ASP A 78 -8.18 13.78 3.08
CA ASP A 78 -8.54 13.40 1.71
C ASP A 78 -7.63 12.28 1.18
N CYS A 79 -6.45 12.12 1.79
CA CYS A 79 -5.44 11.13 1.46
C CYS A 79 -4.62 10.78 2.71
N PHE A 80 -3.84 9.72 2.65
CA PHE A 80 -3.09 9.20 3.79
C PHE A 80 -1.82 8.49 3.33
N ILE A 81 -0.79 8.46 4.18
CA ILE A 81 0.36 7.59 3.96
C ILE A 81 -0.02 6.20 4.46
N MET A 82 -0.16 5.24 3.54
CA MET A 82 -0.57 3.88 3.90
C MET A 82 0.63 2.97 4.14
N HIS A 83 1.71 3.16 3.37
CA HIS A 83 2.98 2.47 3.59
C HIS A 83 4.15 3.45 3.57
N HIS A 84 5.14 3.16 4.40
CA HIS A 84 6.42 3.83 4.49
C HIS A 84 7.52 2.90 4.00
N LEU A 85 8.72 3.42 3.83
CA LEU A 85 9.86 2.62 3.43
C LEU A 85 10.17 1.54 4.49
N ASP A 86 10.48 0.34 4.05
CA ASP A 86 10.98 -0.73 4.89
C ASP A 86 12.45 -0.48 5.27
N ARG A 87 12.67 -0.21 6.55
CA ARG A 87 13.98 0.09 7.10
C ARG A 87 14.73 -1.14 7.58
N ASP A 88 14.06 -2.29 7.69
CA ASP A 88 14.66 -3.55 8.16
C ASP A 88 14.13 -4.73 7.32
N PRO A 89 14.64 -4.88 6.09
CA PRO A 89 14.22 -5.95 5.18
C PRO A 89 14.24 -7.32 5.85
N GLY A 90 13.08 -7.97 5.79
CA GLY A 90 12.79 -9.23 6.44
C GLY A 90 11.32 -9.34 6.88
N PRO A 91 10.92 -10.50 7.41
CA PRO A 91 9.51 -10.79 7.75
C PRO A 91 8.88 -9.83 8.77
N GLU A 92 9.70 -9.14 9.58
CA GLU A 92 9.23 -8.20 10.61
C GLU A 92 9.19 -6.75 10.14
N ALA A 93 9.53 -6.47 8.88
CA ALA A 93 9.58 -5.17 8.19
C ALA A 93 9.04 -3.99 9.01
N VAL A 94 9.90 -3.01 9.27
CA VAL A 94 9.57 -1.86 10.13
C VAL A 94 9.71 -0.55 9.37
N ASP A 95 8.77 0.36 9.64
CA ASP A 95 8.91 1.75 9.19
C ASP A 95 9.88 2.54 10.07
N PHE A 96 10.18 3.78 9.68
CA PHE A 96 11.08 4.68 10.40
C PHE A 96 10.73 4.92 11.87
N ASN A 97 9.47 4.68 12.28
CA ASN A 97 8.98 4.89 13.63
C ASN A 97 8.72 3.56 14.38
N CYS A 98 9.36 2.47 13.92
CA CYS A 98 9.19 1.12 14.45
C CYS A 98 7.75 0.60 14.34
N GLY A 99 6.96 1.19 13.44
CA GLY A 99 5.61 0.73 13.12
C GLY A 99 5.62 -0.30 12.00
N ARG A 100 4.42 -0.79 11.71
CA ARG A 100 4.14 -1.88 10.76
C ARG A 100 3.42 -1.39 9.50
N LEU A 101 3.41 -0.07 9.24
CA LEU A 101 2.88 0.48 8.01
C LEU A 101 3.93 0.37 6.90
N THR A 102 4.38 -0.84 6.63
CA THR A 102 5.32 -1.22 5.57
C THR A 102 5.19 -2.72 5.30
N TYR A 103 5.95 -3.25 4.35
CA TYR A 103 6.10 -4.68 4.10
C TYR A 103 7.51 -4.93 3.57
N ASP A 104 7.92 -6.21 3.60
CA ASP A 104 9.27 -6.62 3.22
C ASP A 104 9.67 -6.07 1.84
N GLU A 105 10.85 -5.44 1.79
CA GLU A 105 11.47 -4.84 0.61
C GLU A 105 10.72 -3.61 0.05
N HIS A 106 9.73 -3.05 0.76
CA HIS A 106 9.06 -1.83 0.32
C HIS A 106 10.05 -0.65 0.29
N ASN A 107 10.29 -0.07 -0.89
CA ASN A 107 11.43 0.83 -1.13
C ASN A 107 11.04 2.31 -1.28
N GLY A 108 9.86 2.71 -0.79
CA GLY A 108 9.36 4.07 -0.93
C GLY A 108 8.21 4.37 0.03
N THR A 109 7.49 5.45 -0.23
CA THR A 109 6.33 5.89 0.57
C THR A 109 5.08 5.94 -0.31
N ASP A 110 4.00 5.31 0.15
CA ASP A 110 2.73 5.21 -0.57
C ASP A 110 1.73 6.25 -0.05
N PHE A 111 1.46 7.26 -0.88
CA PHE A 111 0.43 8.27 -0.63
C PHE A 111 -0.87 7.85 -1.30
N ALA A 112 -1.79 7.31 -0.51
CA ALA A 112 -3.02 6.69 -0.95
C ALA A 112 -4.22 7.63 -0.89
N ILE A 113 -5.19 7.35 -1.77
CA ILE A 113 -6.53 7.97 -1.75
C ILE A 113 -7.57 6.90 -1.38
N PRO A 114 -8.81 7.29 -1.01
CA PRO A 114 -9.74 6.38 -0.38
C PRO A 114 -10.26 5.25 -1.27
N ASP A 115 -10.44 5.50 -2.57
CA ASP A 115 -11.07 4.55 -3.50
C ASP A 115 -10.88 4.94 -4.99
N GLU A 116 -11.28 4.04 -5.88
CA GLU A 116 -11.27 4.21 -7.33
C GLU A 116 -12.27 5.26 -7.82
N LYS A 117 -13.30 5.58 -7.05
CA LYS A 117 -14.23 6.68 -7.37
C LYS A 117 -13.56 8.04 -7.21
N THR A 118 -12.77 8.20 -6.15
CA THR A 118 -11.89 9.36 -5.91
C THR A 118 -10.79 9.39 -6.96
N MET A 119 -10.20 8.23 -7.29
CA MET A 119 -9.27 8.09 -8.38
C MET A 119 -9.91 8.65 -9.66
N ALA A 120 -11.07 8.14 -10.07
CA ALA A 120 -11.81 8.58 -11.26
C ALA A 120 -12.05 10.10 -11.30
N ALA A 121 -12.41 10.71 -10.16
CA ALA A 121 -12.58 12.16 -10.04
C ALA A 121 -11.28 12.97 -10.31
N GLY A 122 -10.12 12.34 -10.16
CA GLY A 122 -8.81 12.90 -10.46
C GLY A 122 -8.14 13.52 -9.24
N VAL A 123 -6.98 12.98 -8.88
CA VAL A 123 -6.09 13.53 -7.84
C VAL A 123 -4.71 13.66 -8.45
N ALA A 124 -4.17 14.88 -8.48
CA ALA A 124 -2.91 15.14 -9.17
C ALA A 124 -1.71 14.61 -8.39
N VAL A 125 -0.77 14.00 -9.12
CA VAL A 125 0.58 13.70 -8.64
C VAL A 125 1.47 14.88 -9.00
N LYS A 126 2.23 15.38 -8.03
CA LYS A 126 3.07 16.58 -8.14
C LYS A 126 4.54 16.24 -7.96
N ALA A 127 5.40 16.94 -8.70
CA ALA A 127 6.85 16.86 -8.49
C ALA A 127 7.21 17.34 -7.08
N SER A 128 7.84 16.49 -6.28
CA SER A 128 8.28 16.83 -4.91
C SER A 128 9.41 17.85 -4.88
N ALA A 129 10.22 17.93 -5.93
CA ALA A 129 11.29 18.91 -6.08
C ALA A 129 11.50 19.25 -7.56
N ALA A 130 12.09 20.42 -7.83
CA ALA A 130 12.43 20.82 -9.18
C ALA A 130 13.54 19.92 -9.75
N GLY A 131 13.53 19.70 -11.06
CA GLY A 131 14.55 18.90 -11.73
C GLY A 131 14.16 18.47 -13.14
N LYS A 132 15.00 17.62 -13.72
CA LYS A 132 14.86 17.14 -15.08
C LYS A 132 14.21 15.77 -15.13
N VAL A 133 13.17 15.62 -15.94
CA VAL A 133 12.51 14.34 -16.19
C VAL A 133 13.47 13.42 -16.95
N LEU A 134 13.87 12.30 -16.34
CA LEU A 134 14.76 11.33 -16.97
C LEU A 134 14.01 10.28 -17.77
N ARG A 135 12.93 9.74 -17.20
CA ARG A 135 12.21 8.59 -17.75
C ARG A 135 10.73 8.74 -17.47
N VAL A 136 9.94 8.24 -18.41
CA VAL A 136 8.48 8.18 -18.33
C VAL A 136 8.04 6.81 -18.82
N ARG A 137 7.00 6.25 -18.20
CA ARG A 137 6.20 5.17 -18.75
C ARG A 137 4.73 5.57 -18.65
N ASP A 138 3.99 5.33 -19.72
CA ASP A 138 2.53 5.43 -19.74
C ASP A 138 1.96 4.31 -20.63
N GLY A 139 0.65 4.03 -20.50
CA GLY A 139 -0.07 3.01 -21.27
C GLY A 139 -0.37 1.71 -20.52
N GLU A 140 0.16 1.51 -19.31
CA GLU A 140 -0.19 0.37 -18.47
C GLU A 140 -1.59 0.56 -17.87
N ALA A 141 -2.44 -0.45 -17.99
CA ALA A 141 -3.82 -0.37 -17.51
C ALA A 141 -3.89 -0.18 -15.98
N ASP A 142 -4.85 0.63 -15.53
CA ASP A 142 -5.22 0.70 -14.14
C ASP A 142 -5.98 -0.57 -13.74
N ARG A 143 -5.37 -1.37 -12.86
CA ARG A 143 -5.93 -2.62 -12.38
C ARG A 143 -5.27 -3.01 -11.08
N ARG A 144 -6.05 -3.06 -10.01
CA ARG A 144 -5.53 -3.49 -8.71
C ARG A 144 -5.04 -4.93 -8.75
N VAL A 145 -3.94 -5.17 -8.05
CA VAL A 145 -3.43 -6.50 -7.74
C VAL A 145 -4.22 -7.04 -6.55
N GLU A 146 -4.97 -8.10 -6.79
CA GLU A 146 -5.87 -8.74 -5.83
C GLU A 146 -5.40 -10.15 -5.42
N ASP A 147 -4.61 -10.79 -6.29
CA ASP A 147 -4.15 -12.16 -6.16
C ASP A 147 -2.82 -12.38 -6.92
N GLN A 148 -2.31 -13.62 -6.92
CA GLN A 148 -1.06 -13.96 -7.59
C GLN A 148 -1.16 -13.81 -9.12
N THR A 149 -2.29 -14.19 -9.73
CA THR A 149 -2.48 -14.07 -11.18
C THR A 149 -2.38 -12.62 -11.63
N THR A 150 -2.99 -11.72 -10.87
CA THR A 150 -2.95 -10.29 -11.14
C THR A 150 -1.58 -9.68 -10.87
N LYS A 151 -0.83 -10.22 -9.91
CA LYS A 151 0.57 -9.86 -9.63
C LYS A 151 1.52 -10.28 -10.76
N ASP A 152 1.41 -11.52 -11.25
CA ASP A 152 2.29 -12.05 -12.29
C ASP A 152 2.14 -11.27 -13.61
N ALA A 153 0.93 -10.76 -13.90
CA ALA A 153 0.65 -9.98 -15.10
C ALA A 153 1.37 -8.60 -15.15
N VAL A 154 1.99 -8.15 -14.06
CA VAL A 154 2.74 -6.87 -14.00
C VAL A 154 4.23 -7.06 -13.71
N GLU A 155 4.76 -8.28 -13.83
CA GLU A 155 6.20 -8.57 -13.72
C GLU A 155 7.02 -7.74 -14.74
N GLY A 156 8.11 -7.12 -14.27
CA GLY A 156 8.94 -6.18 -15.03
C GLY A 156 8.30 -4.80 -15.24
N LYS A 157 7.08 -4.61 -14.75
CA LYS A 157 6.28 -3.39 -14.85
C LYS A 157 5.71 -2.99 -13.50
N GLU A 158 6.40 -3.31 -12.42
CA GLU A 158 5.92 -3.14 -11.05
C GLU A 158 5.60 -1.68 -10.75
N CYS A 159 6.40 -0.74 -11.25
CA CYS A 159 6.12 0.70 -11.13
C CYS A 159 4.88 1.16 -11.90
N GLY A 160 4.36 0.38 -12.85
CA GLY A 160 3.27 0.81 -13.73
C GLY A 160 3.65 2.04 -14.56
N ASN A 161 2.69 2.94 -14.74
CA ASN A 161 2.92 4.27 -15.30
C ASN A 161 3.61 5.15 -14.27
N GLY A 162 4.54 5.99 -14.72
CA GLY A 162 5.34 6.75 -13.79
C GLY A 162 6.35 7.67 -14.43
N VAL A 163 6.98 8.47 -13.56
CA VAL A 163 7.97 9.48 -13.90
C VAL A 163 9.18 9.31 -13.01
N VAL A 164 10.37 9.46 -13.57
CA VAL A 164 11.62 9.59 -12.81
C VAL A 164 12.18 10.98 -13.05
N ILE A 165 12.48 11.71 -11.98
CA ILE A 165 13.07 13.04 -12.02
C ILE A 165 14.46 12.98 -11.40
N GLU A 166 15.44 13.53 -12.10
CA GLU A 166 16.77 13.83 -11.57
C GLU A 166 16.82 15.26 -11.04
N HIS A 167 17.40 15.40 -9.86
CA HIS A 167 17.59 16.66 -9.20
C HIS A 167 19.08 16.96 -9.07
N ALA A 168 19.40 18.16 -8.59
CA ALA A 168 20.77 18.55 -8.34
C ALA A 168 21.49 17.57 -7.40
N ASN A 169 22.80 17.45 -7.58
CA ASN A 169 23.70 16.73 -6.66
C ASN A 169 23.41 15.21 -6.51
N GLY A 170 22.84 14.57 -7.53
CA GLY A 170 22.65 13.11 -7.55
C GLY A 170 21.42 12.60 -6.80
N TRP A 171 20.49 13.49 -6.48
CA TRP A 171 19.17 13.13 -5.97
C TRP A 171 18.24 12.71 -7.11
N GLN A 172 17.38 11.73 -6.87
CA GLN A 172 16.34 11.29 -7.80
C GLN A 172 15.05 10.97 -7.07
N THR A 173 13.92 11.29 -7.69
CA THR A 173 12.59 10.84 -7.26
C THR A 173 11.94 10.01 -8.35
N GLN A 174 11.21 8.97 -7.94
CA GLN A 174 10.43 8.11 -8.82
C GLN A 174 8.99 8.06 -8.32
N TYR A 175 8.05 8.32 -9.22
CA TYR A 175 6.61 8.34 -8.97
C TYR A 175 6.00 7.18 -9.75
N CYS A 176 5.42 6.21 -9.07
CA CYS A 176 4.84 5.00 -9.66
C CYS A 176 3.32 4.97 -9.47
N HIS A 177 2.68 4.05 -10.22
CA HIS A 177 1.24 3.75 -10.17
C HIS A 177 0.34 4.89 -10.65
N LEU A 178 0.84 5.74 -11.56
CA LEU A 178 0.05 6.80 -12.17
C LEU A 178 -1.07 6.22 -13.04
N ARG A 179 -2.15 6.98 -13.19
CA ARG A 179 -3.31 6.58 -14.00
C ARG A 179 -2.92 6.44 -15.46
N ASN A 180 -3.42 5.41 -16.14
CA ASN A 180 -3.23 5.20 -17.56
C ASN A 180 -3.64 6.43 -18.38
N GLY A 181 -2.75 6.89 -19.26
CA GLY A 181 -2.97 8.04 -20.15
C GLY A 181 -2.97 9.39 -19.43
N SER A 182 -2.53 9.45 -18.17
CA SER A 182 -2.51 10.69 -17.40
C SER A 182 -1.15 11.34 -17.30
N VAL A 183 -0.07 10.68 -17.76
CA VAL A 183 1.28 11.23 -17.58
C VAL A 183 1.49 12.39 -18.56
N VAL A 184 1.77 13.58 -18.03
CA VAL A 184 1.94 14.80 -18.83
C VAL A 184 3.41 15.24 -18.95
N ALA A 185 4.29 14.64 -18.15
CA ALA A 185 5.73 14.91 -18.19
C ALA A 185 6.39 14.28 -19.44
N GLN A 186 7.45 14.92 -19.94
CA GLN A 186 8.19 14.44 -21.11
C GLN A 186 9.66 14.18 -20.77
N PRO A 187 10.28 13.08 -21.23
CA PRO A 187 11.71 12.88 -21.03
C PRO A 187 12.53 14.06 -21.54
N GLY A 188 13.45 14.54 -20.71
CA GLY A 188 14.33 15.67 -20.98
C GLY A 188 13.80 17.03 -20.55
N SER A 189 12.50 17.18 -20.20
CA SER A 189 11.94 18.45 -19.75
C SER A 189 12.33 18.78 -18.31
N GLU A 190 12.54 20.07 -18.03
CA GLU A 190 12.59 20.58 -16.66
C GLU A 190 11.18 20.68 -16.08
N VAL A 191 11.05 20.39 -14.79
CA VAL A 191 9.82 20.58 -14.02
C VAL A 191 10.14 21.32 -12.72
N GLU A 192 9.25 22.20 -12.33
CA GLU A 192 9.33 22.88 -11.04
C GLU A 192 8.71 22.02 -9.93
N LYS A 193 9.10 22.28 -8.69
CA LYS A 193 8.42 21.71 -7.52
C LYS A 193 6.93 22.07 -7.56
N GLY A 194 6.07 21.08 -7.37
CA GLY A 194 4.62 21.22 -7.42
C GLY A 194 4.01 21.08 -8.82
N ALA A 195 4.82 20.98 -9.89
CA ALA A 195 4.32 20.73 -11.23
C ALA A 195 3.56 19.39 -11.30
N VAL A 196 2.43 19.36 -12.00
CA VAL A 196 1.65 18.14 -12.21
C VAL A 196 2.40 17.19 -13.13
N LEU A 197 2.58 15.95 -12.70
CA LEU A 197 3.23 14.87 -13.45
C LEU A 197 2.21 13.93 -14.11
N GLY A 198 1.05 13.79 -13.48
CA GLY A 198 -0.08 13.01 -13.94
C GLY A 198 -1.11 12.87 -12.83
N MET A 199 -1.92 11.81 -12.87
CA MET A 199 -2.96 11.54 -11.88
C MET A 199 -2.68 10.26 -11.10
N ILE A 200 -3.18 10.18 -9.86
CA ILE A 200 -3.18 8.95 -9.07
C ILE A 200 -3.93 7.87 -9.84
N GLY A 201 -3.32 6.68 -9.92
CA GLY A 201 -3.87 5.50 -10.57
C GLY A 201 -3.73 4.25 -9.72
N SER A 202 -3.82 3.12 -10.40
CA SER A 202 -3.62 1.77 -9.84
C SER A 202 -2.89 0.86 -10.85
N SER A 203 -2.05 1.43 -11.70
CA SER A 203 -1.24 0.68 -12.67
C SER A 203 -0.03 0.00 -12.00
N GLY A 204 0.43 -1.10 -12.59
CA GLY A 204 1.57 -1.87 -12.05
C GLY A 204 1.23 -2.68 -10.80
N LEU A 205 2.19 -2.82 -9.88
CA LEU A 205 2.07 -3.60 -8.65
C LEU A 205 1.39 -2.78 -7.54
N ALA A 206 0.13 -2.38 -7.77
CA ALA A 206 -0.66 -1.60 -6.83
C ALA A 206 -1.93 -2.35 -6.41
N SER A 207 -2.17 -2.53 -5.10
CA SER A 207 -3.39 -3.19 -4.58
C SER A 207 -4.49 -2.22 -4.16
N PHE A 208 -4.22 -0.91 -4.24
CA PHE A 208 -5.12 0.21 -3.94
C PHE A 208 -4.64 1.47 -4.70
N PRO A 209 -5.49 2.50 -4.89
CA PRO A 209 -5.10 3.72 -5.59
C PRO A 209 -4.13 4.60 -4.78
N HIS A 210 -2.94 4.85 -5.31
CA HIS A 210 -1.91 5.66 -4.65
C HIS A 210 -0.83 6.14 -5.62
N VAL A 211 0.03 7.06 -5.15
CA VAL A 211 1.36 7.27 -5.74
C VAL A 211 2.40 6.69 -4.80
N HIS A 212 3.27 5.84 -5.33
CA HIS A 212 4.46 5.38 -4.65
C HIS A 212 5.62 6.32 -4.99
N LEU A 213 6.22 6.92 -3.97
CA LEU A 213 7.40 7.78 -4.08
C LEU A 213 8.64 7.02 -3.61
N SER A 214 9.54 6.67 -4.53
CA SER A 214 10.90 6.24 -4.16
C SER A 214 11.86 7.42 -4.25
N VAL A 215 12.70 7.59 -3.24
CA VAL A 215 13.74 8.62 -3.20
C VAL A 215 15.11 7.97 -3.25
N ARG A 216 16.01 8.50 -4.07
CA ARG A 216 17.40 8.01 -4.15
C ARG A 216 18.39 9.16 -4.03
N TYR A 217 19.51 8.90 -3.37
CA TYR A 217 20.67 9.78 -3.33
C TYR A 217 21.91 9.00 -3.73
N GLN A 218 22.61 9.47 -4.77
CA GLN A 218 23.79 8.80 -5.32
C GLN A 218 23.52 7.31 -5.66
N GLY A 219 22.34 7.03 -6.20
CA GLY A 219 21.90 5.68 -6.56
C GLY A 219 21.39 4.80 -5.40
N LYS A 220 21.56 5.22 -4.13
CA LYS A 220 21.05 4.50 -2.96
C LYS A 220 19.64 4.96 -2.60
N VAL A 221 18.77 4.03 -2.21
CA VAL A 221 17.43 4.34 -1.70
C VAL A 221 17.54 5.11 -0.38
N VAL A 222 16.73 6.14 -0.22
CA VAL A 222 16.66 6.99 0.96
C VAL A 222 15.23 6.99 1.48
N ASP A 223 15.06 6.74 2.77
CA ASP A 223 13.81 7.02 3.45
C ASP A 223 13.71 8.53 3.73
N PRO A 224 12.70 9.23 3.17
CA PRO A 224 12.60 10.67 3.32
C PRO A 224 12.30 11.14 4.76
N PHE A 225 11.89 10.25 5.67
CA PHE A 225 11.64 10.56 7.08
C PHE A 225 12.91 10.52 7.96
N VAL A 226 13.97 9.83 7.52
CA VAL A 226 15.25 9.76 8.26
C VAL A 226 16.43 10.36 7.50
N GLY A 227 16.30 10.57 6.19
CA GLY A 227 17.34 11.11 5.32
C GLY A 227 18.45 10.10 4.99
N PRO A 228 19.50 10.52 4.27
CA PRO A 228 20.59 9.63 3.87
C PRO A 228 21.33 9.06 5.07
N THR A 229 21.39 7.73 5.16
CA THR A 229 22.13 6.98 6.19
C THR A 229 22.43 5.56 5.69
N ASP A 230 23.51 4.97 6.18
CA ASP A 230 23.83 3.55 5.99
C ASP A 230 23.28 2.67 7.14
N GLU A 231 22.70 3.26 8.18
CA GLU A 231 22.07 2.53 9.29
C GLU A 231 20.75 1.87 8.83
N THR A 232 20.45 0.68 9.36
CA THR A 232 19.18 -0.04 9.16
C THR A 232 18.34 -0.06 10.44
N GLY A 233 17.06 -0.42 10.32
CA GLY A 233 16.10 -0.41 11.41
C GLY A 233 15.48 0.97 11.68
N CYS A 234 14.75 1.03 12.80
CA CYS A 234 13.89 2.17 13.14
C CYS A 234 14.39 3.01 14.33
N LYS A 235 15.47 2.60 15.01
CA LYS A 235 16.04 3.33 16.16
C LYS A 235 17.17 4.27 15.73
N ILE A 236 16.92 5.05 14.68
CA ILE A 236 17.90 5.93 14.05
C ILE A 236 17.54 7.38 14.36
N LYS A 237 18.55 8.25 14.47
CA LYS A 237 18.34 9.68 14.63
C LYS A 237 17.73 10.28 13.34
N PRO A 238 16.48 10.77 13.35
CA PRO A 238 15.83 11.20 12.13
C PRO A 238 16.42 12.53 11.63
N ARG A 239 16.69 12.60 10.32
CA ARG A 239 17.01 13.82 9.57
C ARG A 239 16.08 13.91 8.34
N PRO A 240 14.77 14.15 8.55
CA PRO A 240 13.80 14.15 7.47
C PRO A 240 14.17 15.20 6.42
N ILE A 241 13.89 14.89 5.15
CA ILE A 241 14.13 15.75 3.99
C ILE A 241 12.83 16.29 3.41
N TRP A 242 11.80 16.46 4.24
CA TRP A 242 10.55 17.13 3.88
C TRP A 242 10.66 18.63 4.13
N ASP A 243 10.09 19.44 3.25
CA ASP A 243 10.02 20.90 3.42
C ASP A 243 9.09 21.34 4.56
N GLN A 244 8.13 20.48 4.90
CA GLN A 244 7.18 20.64 5.98
C GLN A 244 7.14 19.36 6.82
N PRO A 245 7.02 19.47 8.15
CA PRO A 245 6.85 18.30 9.00
C PRO A 245 5.60 17.50 8.64
N ILE A 246 5.74 16.20 8.44
CA ILE A 246 4.63 15.26 8.24
C ILE A 246 4.37 14.53 9.56
N THR A 247 3.12 14.54 10.02
CA THR A 247 2.74 13.83 11.24
C THR A 247 2.62 12.33 10.97
N TYR A 248 3.37 11.53 11.72
CA TYR A 248 3.24 10.07 11.67
C TYR A 248 1.88 9.62 12.24
N THR A 249 1.09 8.97 11.40
CA THR A 249 -0.24 8.45 11.75
C THR A 249 -0.25 6.93 11.58
N PRO A 250 -0.02 6.14 12.66
CA PRO A 250 0.12 4.68 12.55
C PRO A 250 -1.19 3.94 12.30
N THR A 251 -2.32 4.60 12.51
CA THR A 251 -3.66 4.03 12.38
C THR A 251 -4.60 5.15 11.97
N GLY A 252 -5.45 4.91 10.97
CA GLY A 252 -6.38 5.93 10.50
C GLY A 252 -7.58 5.37 9.75
N LEU A 253 -8.61 6.20 9.61
CA LEU A 253 -9.81 5.88 8.85
C LEU A 253 -9.57 6.09 7.36
N ILE A 254 -10.01 5.13 6.53
CA ILE A 254 -10.08 5.29 5.08
C ILE A 254 -11.50 5.77 4.73
N ARG A 255 -12.51 4.93 4.99
CA ARG A 255 -13.93 5.20 4.69
C ARG A 255 -14.83 4.52 5.73
N ALA A 256 -16.05 5.04 5.87
CA ALA A 256 -17.10 4.40 6.64
C ALA A 256 -18.46 4.81 6.08
N GLY A 257 -19.43 3.91 6.15
CA GLY A 257 -20.75 4.12 5.57
C GLY A 257 -21.71 3.00 5.94
N PHE A 258 -22.84 2.96 5.24
CA PHE A 258 -23.83 1.92 5.41
C PHE A 258 -23.93 1.03 4.17
N SER A 259 -24.42 -0.19 4.38
CA SER A 259 -24.74 -1.13 3.30
C SER A 259 -25.95 -1.97 3.67
N THR A 260 -26.64 -2.48 2.67
CA THR A 260 -27.78 -3.39 2.83
C THR A 260 -27.40 -4.87 2.73
N GLN A 261 -26.11 -5.13 2.47
CA GLN A 261 -25.50 -6.46 2.39
C GLN A 261 -24.07 -6.43 2.94
N PRO A 262 -23.53 -7.57 3.40
CA PRO A 262 -22.13 -7.65 3.84
C PRO A 262 -21.16 -7.13 2.78
N PRO A 263 -20.37 -6.08 3.07
CA PRO A 263 -19.41 -5.54 2.10
C PRO A 263 -18.19 -6.46 1.97
N LYS A 264 -17.58 -6.46 0.78
CA LYS A 264 -16.26 -7.03 0.53
C LYS A 264 -15.21 -5.92 0.39
N MET A 265 -13.97 -6.21 0.78
CA MET A 265 -12.87 -5.23 0.68
C MET A 265 -12.71 -4.67 -0.73
N ASN A 266 -12.87 -5.51 -1.78
CA ASN A 266 -12.76 -5.06 -3.16
C ASN A 266 -13.80 -4.00 -3.52
N GLU A 267 -15.04 -4.21 -3.09
CA GLU A 267 -16.15 -3.27 -3.31
C GLU A 267 -15.89 -1.93 -2.61
N LEU A 268 -15.19 -1.93 -1.47
CA LEU A 268 -14.79 -0.69 -0.79
C LEU A 268 -13.72 0.06 -1.60
N TRP A 269 -12.73 -0.64 -2.16
CA TRP A 269 -11.73 -0.03 -3.02
C TRP A 269 -12.30 0.47 -4.35
N GLU A 270 -13.31 -0.21 -4.91
CA GLU A 270 -14.08 0.24 -6.09
C GLU A 270 -14.89 1.53 -5.81
N GLY A 271 -15.01 1.94 -4.54
CA GLY A 271 -15.78 3.13 -4.15
C GLY A 271 -17.28 2.88 -4.02
N ARG A 272 -17.71 1.63 -3.82
CA ARG A 272 -19.12 1.28 -3.56
C ARG A 272 -19.57 1.75 -2.18
N PHE A 273 -20.88 1.64 -1.93
CA PHE A 273 -21.54 1.97 -0.66
C PHE A 273 -21.44 3.46 -0.28
N THR A 274 -21.68 4.34 -1.27
CA THR A 274 -21.70 5.80 -1.05
C THR A 274 -23.11 6.36 -0.84
N GLU A 275 -24.12 5.50 -0.90
CA GLU A 275 -25.52 5.87 -0.77
C GLU A 275 -25.82 6.37 0.65
N THR A 276 -26.61 7.44 0.72
CA THR A 276 -27.11 8.02 1.99
C THR A 276 -28.59 7.73 2.20
N THR A 277 -29.21 6.99 1.29
CA THR A 277 -30.63 6.62 1.34
C THR A 277 -30.79 5.18 0.88
N PHE A 278 -31.60 4.39 1.59
CA PHE A 278 -31.97 3.03 1.20
C PHE A 278 -33.48 2.80 1.31
N PRO A 279 -34.04 1.87 0.51
CA PRO A 279 -35.42 1.43 0.67
C PRO A 279 -35.67 0.81 2.06
N GLN A 280 -36.83 1.09 2.67
CA GLN A 280 -37.21 0.53 3.97
C GLN A 280 -37.27 -1.01 3.96
N ASP A 281 -37.61 -1.61 2.83
CA ASP A 281 -37.67 -3.07 2.66
C ASP A 281 -36.30 -3.72 2.44
N SER A 282 -35.20 -2.94 2.51
CA SER A 282 -33.83 -3.45 2.46
C SER A 282 -33.63 -4.64 3.42
N PRO A 283 -32.95 -5.71 2.99
CA PRO A 283 -32.89 -6.97 3.76
C PRO A 283 -32.07 -6.85 5.06
N ALA A 284 -31.19 -5.86 5.16
CA ALA A 284 -30.41 -5.55 6.33
C ALA A 284 -29.99 -4.08 6.33
N LEU A 285 -29.54 -3.61 7.48
CA LEU A 285 -28.79 -2.37 7.63
C LEU A 285 -27.51 -2.67 8.38
N LEU A 286 -26.38 -2.49 7.71
CA LEU A 286 -25.04 -2.71 8.23
C LEU A 286 -24.27 -1.39 8.22
N PHE A 287 -23.57 -1.09 9.31
CA PHE A 287 -22.58 -0.02 9.37
C PHE A 287 -21.19 -0.63 9.20
N TRP A 288 -20.45 -0.17 8.20
CA TRP A 288 -19.14 -0.69 7.83
C TRP A 288 -18.05 0.38 7.96
N VAL A 289 -16.83 -0.08 8.19
CA VAL A 289 -15.63 0.74 8.30
C VAL A 289 -14.48 0.09 7.55
N GLN A 290 -13.68 0.93 6.90
CA GLN A 290 -12.39 0.63 6.29
C GLN A 290 -11.34 1.52 6.95
N ALA A 291 -10.28 0.92 7.46
CA ALA A 291 -9.20 1.61 8.18
C ALA A 291 -7.85 1.02 7.79
N TYR A 292 -6.76 1.70 8.16
CA TYR A 292 -5.41 1.17 8.04
C TYR A 292 -4.70 1.11 9.39
N GLY A 293 -3.71 0.22 9.50
CA GLY A 293 -2.81 0.14 10.65
C GLY A 293 -3.45 -0.30 11.96
N VAL A 294 -4.46 -1.17 11.89
CA VAL A 294 -5.12 -1.74 13.08
C VAL A 294 -4.23 -2.83 13.67
N LEU A 295 -4.05 -2.85 14.99
CA LEU A 295 -3.19 -3.80 15.67
C LEU A 295 -4.00 -4.79 16.51
N LYS A 296 -3.45 -6.00 16.68
CA LYS A 296 -3.89 -6.95 17.70
C LYS A 296 -3.90 -6.27 19.07
N GLY A 297 -4.97 -6.44 19.82
CA GLY A 297 -5.20 -5.81 21.13
C GLY A 297 -5.89 -4.46 21.06
N ASP A 298 -6.06 -3.86 19.88
CA ASP A 298 -6.94 -2.69 19.73
C ASP A 298 -8.38 -3.08 20.09
N THR A 299 -9.13 -2.16 20.71
CA THR A 299 -10.56 -2.35 20.99
C THR A 299 -11.37 -1.58 19.97
N GLN A 300 -12.29 -2.24 19.30
CA GLN A 300 -13.24 -1.60 18.39
C GLN A 300 -14.67 -1.71 18.90
N GLN A 301 -15.47 -0.68 18.63
CA GLN A 301 -16.88 -0.64 18.97
C GLN A 301 -17.70 -0.11 17.80
N VAL A 302 -18.72 -0.86 17.39
CA VAL A 302 -19.71 -0.43 16.39
C VAL A 302 -21.04 -0.21 17.10
N ARG A 303 -21.65 0.96 16.93
CA ARG A 303 -22.99 1.25 17.42
C ARG A 303 -23.91 1.69 16.29
N ILE A 304 -25.16 1.24 16.34
CA ILE A 304 -26.21 1.69 15.41
C ILE A 304 -27.42 2.11 16.21
N PHE A 305 -27.92 3.30 15.91
CA PHE A 305 -29.08 3.93 16.53
C PHE A 305 -30.22 4.02 15.51
N ALA A 306 -31.41 3.64 15.94
CA ALA A 306 -32.64 3.82 15.17
C ALA A 306 -33.09 5.30 15.18
N PRO A 307 -34.04 5.69 14.31
CA PRO A 307 -34.59 7.05 14.24
C PRO A 307 -35.20 7.56 15.56
N ASP A 308 -35.69 6.67 16.40
CA ASP A 308 -36.21 6.97 17.75
C ASP A 308 -35.10 7.15 18.81
N GLY A 309 -33.83 7.07 18.40
CA GLY A 309 -32.66 7.15 19.27
C GLY A 309 -32.28 5.84 19.98
N LYS A 310 -33.05 4.77 19.81
CA LYS A 310 -32.78 3.49 20.47
C LYS A 310 -31.51 2.85 19.90
N THR A 311 -30.62 2.38 20.78
CA THR A 311 -29.47 1.57 20.38
C THR A 311 -29.93 0.19 19.92
N ILE A 312 -29.61 -0.15 18.68
CA ILE A 312 -29.99 -1.39 18.01
C ILE A 312 -28.82 -2.36 17.92
N VAL A 313 -27.62 -1.82 17.70
CA VAL A 313 -26.36 -2.56 17.74
C VAL A 313 -25.44 -1.83 18.70
N ASP A 314 -24.80 -2.59 19.59
CA ASP A 314 -23.65 -2.17 20.37
C ASP A 314 -22.69 -3.37 20.43
N ASP A 315 -21.68 -3.32 19.57
CA ASP A 315 -20.77 -4.43 19.33
C ASP A 315 -19.33 -4.00 19.62
N LYS A 316 -18.87 -4.32 20.83
CA LYS A 316 -17.51 -4.02 21.31
C LYS A 316 -16.68 -5.30 21.36
N ARG A 317 -15.52 -5.30 20.69
CA ARG A 317 -14.62 -6.46 20.64
C ARG A 317 -13.16 -6.04 20.59
N GLU A 318 -12.30 -6.90 21.09
CA GLU A 318 -10.85 -6.81 20.87
C GLU A 318 -10.49 -7.34 19.48
N VAL A 319 -9.52 -6.70 18.84
CA VAL A 319 -8.93 -7.12 17.57
C VAL A 319 -7.93 -8.24 17.82
N ASN A 320 -8.13 -9.39 17.18
CA ASN A 320 -7.33 -10.59 17.43
C ASN A 320 -6.05 -10.69 16.57
N GLU A 321 -5.95 -9.88 15.51
CA GLU A 321 -4.82 -9.87 14.57
C GLU A 321 -4.53 -8.47 14.06
N SER A 322 -3.25 -8.15 13.85
CA SER A 322 -2.85 -6.89 13.24
C SER A 322 -3.06 -6.94 11.74
N ASN A 323 -3.57 -5.86 11.14
CA ASN A 323 -3.74 -5.75 9.71
C ASN A 323 -3.43 -4.33 9.21
N ARG A 324 -2.67 -4.24 8.12
CA ARG A 324 -2.38 -2.97 7.44
C ARG A 324 -3.62 -2.36 6.81
N VAL A 325 -4.54 -3.18 6.31
CA VAL A 325 -5.85 -2.75 5.80
C VAL A 325 -6.94 -3.53 6.51
N TRP A 326 -7.77 -2.82 7.26
CA TRP A 326 -8.80 -3.37 8.12
C TRP A 326 -10.19 -3.08 7.55
N MET A 327 -11.07 -4.07 7.58
CA MET A 327 -12.50 -3.90 7.34
C MET A 327 -13.29 -4.56 8.44
N ASN A 328 -14.28 -3.86 8.97
CA ASN A 328 -15.26 -4.43 9.88
C ASN A 328 -16.66 -3.90 9.54
N TYR A 329 -17.69 -4.65 9.93
CA TYR A 329 -19.07 -4.20 9.87
C TYR A 329 -19.91 -4.89 10.96
N ALA A 330 -20.94 -4.19 11.43
CA ALA A 330 -21.97 -4.76 12.28
C ALA A 330 -23.33 -4.24 11.84
N GLY A 331 -24.40 -4.94 12.18
CA GLY A 331 -25.73 -4.54 11.73
C GLY A 331 -26.86 -5.46 12.16
N LYS A 332 -28.04 -5.18 11.62
CA LYS A 332 -29.24 -5.99 11.83
C LYS A 332 -29.87 -6.41 10.50
N ARG A 333 -30.52 -7.56 10.51
CA ARG A 333 -31.44 -7.96 9.43
C ARG A 333 -32.78 -7.26 9.59
N ASN A 334 -33.45 -7.04 8.47
CA ASN A 334 -34.85 -6.63 8.41
C ASN A 334 -35.73 -7.88 8.41
N ASN A 335 -36.64 -8.00 9.38
CA ASN A 335 -37.59 -9.10 9.49
C ASN A 335 -38.84 -8.64 10.24
N LYS A 336 -39.88 -9.48 10.23
CA LYS A 336 -41.19 -9.17 10.82
C LYS A 336 -41.10 -8.84 12.31
N GLU A 337 -40.18 -9.46 13.04
CA GLU A 337 -40.02 -9.29 14.49
C GLU A 337 -39.20 -8.05 14.84
N ARG A 338 -38.26 -7.64 13.97
CA ARG A 338 -37.35 -6.50 14.17
C ARG A 338 -37.23 -5.68 12.88
N PRO A 339 -38.33 -5.08 12.40
CA PRO A 339 -38.33 -4.37 11.12
C PRO A 339 -37.37 -3.17 11.14
N LEU A 340 -36.90 -2.80 9.96
CA LEU A 340 -36.33 -1.46 9.75
C LEU A 340 -37.48 -0.47 9.64
N ILE A 341 -37.38 0.63 10.39
CA ILE A 341 -38.36 1.71 10.40
C ILE A 341 -37.85 2.87 9.54
N PRO A 342 -38.75 3.62 8.88
CA PRO A 342 -38.37 4.82 8.12
C PRO A 342 -37.70 5.87 9.01
N GLY A 343 -36.88 6.71 8.40
CA GLY A 343 -36.21 7.83 9.04
C GLY A 343 -34.69 7.69 9.07
N VAL A 344 -34.04 8.60 9.81
CA VAL A 344 -32.59 8.71 9.85
C VAL A 344 -32.00 7.75 10.88
N TRP A 345 -31.18 6.82 10.40
CA TRP A 345 -30.38 5.91 11.20
C TRP A 345 -28.97 6.46 11.37
N ARG A 346 -28.38 6.28 12.55
CA ARG A 346 -27.02 6.73 12.86
C ARG A 346 -26.10 5.57 13.17
N GLY A 347 -24.92 5.56 12.57
CA GLY A 347 -23.85 4.59 12.78
C GLY A 347 -22.66 5.29 13.42
N GLU A 348 -22.09 4.68 14.44
CA GLU A 348 -20.88 5.15 15.10
C GLU A 348 -19.86 4.03 15.16
N TYR A 349 -18.59 4.37 14.93
CA TYR A 349 -17.47 3.46 15.10
C TYR A 349 -16.36 4.14 15.89
N GLN A 350 -15.84 3.41 16.87
CA GLN A 350 -14.67 3.81 17.64
C GLN A 350 -13.60 2.72 17.59
N LEU A 351 -12.35 3.10 17.35
CA LEU A 351 -11.18 2.25 17.51
C LEU A 351 -10.25 2.86 18.56
N MET A 352 -9.81 2.06 19.53
CA MET A 352 -8.98 2.49 20.64
C MET A 352 -7.75 1.58 20.80
N ARG A 353 -6.64 2.17 21.24
CA ARG A 353 -5.42 1.45 21.65
C ARG A 353 -5.07 1.85 23.07
N GLY A 354 -5.23 0.93 24.01
CA GLY A 354 -5.32 1.30 25.43
C GLY A 354 -6.44 2.32 25.63
N ASP A 355 -6.11 3.44 26.29
CA ASP A 355 -7.08 4.52 26.56
C ASP A 355 -7.15 5.57 25.43
N ARG A 356 -6.33 5.45 24.39
CA ARG A 356 -6.28 6.41 23.28
C ARG A 356 -7.31 6.06 22.21
N VAL A 357 -8.19 7.01 21.90
CA VAL A 357 -9.04 6.94 20.72
C VAL A 357 -8.21 7.21 19.45
N LEU A 358 -8.20 6.24 18.53
CA LEU A 358 -7.50 6.32 17.25
C LEU A 358 -8.43 6.75 16.12
N ILE A 359 -9.66 6.23 16.12
CA ILE A 359 -10.72 6.56 15.17
C ILE A 359 -12.00 6.79 15.95
N ASP A 360 -12.70 7.88 15.65
CA ASP A 360 -14.08 8.15 16.07
C ASP A 360 -14.82 8.70 14.85
N VAL A 361 -15.80 7.95 14.35
CA VAL A 361 -16.54 8.31 13.16
C VAL A 361 -18.03 8.09 13.33
N LYS A 362 -18.80 9.05 12.84
CA LYS A 362 -20.26 9.02 12.82
C LYS A 362 -20.76 9.21 11.40
N ARG A 363 -21.78 8.46 11.02
CA ARG A 363 -22.48 8.59 9.73
C ARG A 363 -23.97 8.43 9.95
N GLU A 364 -24.74 8.97 9.02
CA GLU A 364 -26.19 8.86 9.00
C GLU A 364 -26.63 8.31 7.63
N VAL A 365 -27.76 7.63 7.63
CA VAL A 365 -28.42 7.12 6.43
C VAL A 365 -29.92 7.19 6.62
N GLU A 366 -30.65 7.56 5.57
CA GLU A 366 -32.10 7.64 5.59
C GLU A 366 -32.73 6.35 5.04
N LEU A 367 -33.73 5.81 5.74
CA LEU A 367 -34.58 4.75 5.20
C LEU A 367 -35.92 5.32 4.78
N GLN A 368 -36.32 5.07 3.52
CA GLN A 368 -37.55 5.58 2.92
C GLN A 368 -38.46 4.46 2.40
#